data_AF-A0A968TI21-F1
#
_entry.id   AF-A0A968TI21-F1
#
_cell.length_a   1.000
_cell.length_b   1.000
_cell.length_c   1.000
_cell.angle_alpha   90.00
_cell.angle_beta   90.00
_cell.angle_gamma   90.00
#
_symmetry.space_group_name_H-M   'P 1'
#
loop_
_entity.id
_entity.type
_entity.pdbx_description
1 polymer ?
#
loop_
_entity_poly.entity_id
_entity_poly.type
_entity_poly.pdbx_seq_one_letter_code
_entity_poly.pdbx_strand_id
1 'polypeptide(L)'
;MNDYTALAPDQKMHAAWQTAGFDAPRFLLIGQRAYAEQAYPEALAWYELGLQTGERMGELWYHIGLVRVATRAWEPALAALEQASATAFNNRDVQYELGKAQAALRNREAALAAWQFRWMPYAALLLAAAAAPPLASLTYRSFQHAAIALALWLLAGLGYELAHQHPPHTQAALHEIAGVIDGGGVILAPWWQSAQLLYETGCPVVGTSAHTGWNGIVDTCRFYAGADFPAARGMLDRLGVRWIVIWNPEELIPLSRRILGISSDPPPLLLEVGERFHLITLRLWENTALSEEFIPVFADPASDFRVYRYNPLTNGSP
;
A
#
# COMPACT_ATOMS: atom_id res chain seq x y z
N MET A 1 23.07 -24.95 48.10
CA MET A 1 24.16 -24.52 47.18
C MET A 1 24.17 -25.55 46.07
N ASN A 2 23.31 -25.36 45.06
CA ASN A 2 23.08 -26.36 44.01
C ASN A 2 24.31 -26.44 43.10
N ASP A 3 24.68 -27.66 42.74
CA ASP A 3 25.93 -28.00 42.09
C ASP A 3 25.93 -27.51 40.62
N TYR A 4 26.37 -26.26 40.42
CA TYR A 4 26.46 -25.59 39.10
C TYR A 4 27.25 -26.41 38.07
N THR A 5 28.13 -27.31 38.53
CA THR A 5 28.96 -28.15 37.66
C THR A 5 28.14 -29.23 36.93
N ALA A 6 27.02 -29.68 37.52
CA ALA A 6 26.18 -30.77 37.01
C ALA A 6 25.09 -30.33 36.00
N LEU A 7 24.88 -29.03 35.82
CA LEU A 7 23.86 -28.49 34.92
C LEU A 7 24.27 -28.64 33.44
N ALA A 8 23.29 -28.90 32.57
CA ALA A 8 23.49 -28.87 31.12
C ALA A 8 23.84 -27.43 30.65
N PRO A 9 24.49 -27.23 29.48
CA PRO A 9 24.97 -25.91 29.04
C PRO A 9 23.89 -24.81 29.01
N ASP A 10 22.69 -25.16 28.58
CA ASP A 10 21.47 -24.33 28.57
C ASP A 10 21.03 -23.94 29.98
N GLN A 11 21.06 -24.88 30.92
CA GLN A 11 20.72 -24.66 32.33
C GLN A 11 21.77 -23.81 33.06
N LYS A 12 23.06 -23.97 32.71
CA LYS A 12 24.15 -23.12 33.22
C LYS A 12 23.99 -21.67 32.78
N MET A 13 23.64 -21.47 31.52
CA MET A 13 23.36 -20.14 30.98
C MET A 13 22.16 -19.50 31.68
N HIS A 14 21.06 -20.23 31.85
CA HIS A 14 19.89 -19.73 32.58
C HIS A 14 20.23 -19.35 34.03
N ALA A 15 20.98 -20.20 34.74
CA ALA A 15 21.45 -19.91 36.09
C ALA A 15 22.38 -18.69 36.16
N ALA A 16 23.26 -18.51 35.17
CA ALA A 16 24.16 -17.36 35.07
C ALA A 16 23.37 -16.04 34.91
N TRP A 17 22.37 -16.01 34.01
CA TRP A 17 21.50 -14.83 33.84
C TRP A 17 20.71 -14.50 35.11
N GLN A 18 20.17 -15.52 35.78
CA GLN A 18 19.48 -15.34 37.06
C GLN A 18 20.41 -14.77 38.14
N THR A 19 21.65 -15.29 38.27
CA THR A 19 22.62 -14.75 39.23
C THR A 19 23.07 -13.33 38.93
N ALA A 20 23.06 -12.93 37.65
CA ALA A 20 23.34 -11.56 37.21
C ALA A 20 22.11 -10.62 37.34
N GLY A 21 20.96 -11.14 37.79
CA GLY A 21 19.72 -10.39 37.95
C GLY A 21 18.97 -10.11 36.65
N PHE A 22 19.22 -10.89 35.59
CA PHE A 22 18.48 -10.84 34.33
C PHE A 22 17.41 -11.93 34.30
N ASP A 23 16.15 -11.52 34.37
CA ASP A 23 14.94 -12.34 34.24
C ASP A 23 14.18 -11.97 32.95
N ALA A 24 13.12 -12.73 32.60
CA ALA A 24 12.31 -12.44 31.42
C ALA A 24 11.77 -10.99 31.38
N PRO A 25 11.25 -10.41 32.50
CA PRO A 25 10.88 -9.00 32.56
C PRO A 25 12.03 -8.03 32.23
N ARG A 26 13.25 -8.30 32.69
CA ARG A 26 14.40 -7.43 32.44
C ARG A 26 14.86 -7.48 30.99
N PHE A 27 14.88 -8.65 30.36
CA PHE A 27 15.14 -8.77 28.92
C PHE A 27 14.11 -8.00 28.10
N LEU A 28 12.84 -8.11 28.49
CA LEU A 28 11.74 -7.40 27.85
C LEU A 28 11.88 -5.88 27.99
N LEU A 29 12.23 -5.37 29.18
CA LEU A 29 12.45 -3.95 29.42
C LEU A 29 13.61 -3.37 28.61
N ILE A 30 14.75 -4.08 28.54
CA ILE A 30 15.93 -3.64 27.78
C ILE A 30 15.61 -3.65 26.28
N GLY A 31 14.98 -4.72 25.79
CA GLY A 31 14.54 -4.79 24.39
C GLY A 31 13.54 -3.68 24.04
N GLN A 32 12.62 -3.33 24.93
CA GLN A 32 11.66 -2.23 24.71
C GLN A 32 12.35 -0.86 24.64
N ARG A 33 13.39 -0.62 25.44
CA ARG A 33 14.20 0.61 25.33
C ARG A 33 14.94 0.67 24.00
N ALA A 34 15.60 -0.42 23.62
CA ALA A 34 16.27 -0.51 22.32
C ALA A 34 15.28 -0.32 21.15
N TYR A 35 14.06 -0.86 21.28
CA TYR A 35 12.98 -0.65 20.30
C TYR A 35 12.54 0.83 20.23
N ALA A 36 12.39 1.50 21.38
CA ALA A 36 12.05 2.93 21.44
C ALA A 36 13.15 3.82 20.83
N GLU A 37 14.41 3.41 20.96
CA GLU A 37 15.58 4.04 20.33
C GLU A 37 15.74 3.68 18.84
N GLN A 38 14.81 2.91 18.27
CA GLN A 38 14.85 2.40 16.89
C GLN A 38 16.06 1.49 16.58
N ALA A 39 16.74 0.98 17.62
CA ALA A 39 17.82 0.01 17.52
C ALA A 39 17.24 -1.41 17.35
N TYR A 40 16.52 -1.64 16.25
CA TYR A 40 15.80 -2.89 15.98
C TYR A 40 16.66 -4.18 16.04
N PRO A 41 17.91 -4.21 15.51
CA PRO A 41 18.75 -5.40 15.61
C PRO A 41 19.15 -5.73 17.06
N GLU A 42 19.40 -4.71 17.87
CA GLU A 42 19.74 -4.88 19.29
C GLU A 42 18.52 -5.33 20.10
N ALA A 43 17.36 -4.71 19.85
CA ALA A 43 16.09 -5.11 20.46
C ALA A 43 15.76 -6.59 20.18
N LEU A 44 15.93 -7.03 18.94
CA LEU A 44 15.71 -8.43 18.55
C LEU A 44 16.62 -9.39 19.34
N ALA A 45 17.91 -9.07 19.44
CA ALA A 45 18.87 -9.89 20.17
C ALA A 45 18.50 -10.03 21.66
N TRP A 46 18.07 -8.95 22.30
CA TRP A 46 17.61 -8.98 23.69
C TRP A 46 16.34 -9.82 23.90
N TYR A 47 15.37 -9.74 22.98
CA TYR A 47 14.17 -10.57 23.05
C TYR A 47 14.45 -12.05 22.79
N GLU A 48 15.36 -12.37 21.85
CA GLU A 48 15.79 -13.75 21.57
C GLU A 48 16.54 -14.37 22.76
N LEU A 49 17.37 -13.59 23.46
CA LEU A 49 17.96 -14.00 24.74
C LEU A 49 16.87 -14.23 25.80
N GLY A 50 15.85 -13.38 25.86
CA GLY A 50 14.70 -13.56 26.74
C GLY A 50 13.96 -14.87 26.49
N LEU A 51 13.81 -15.32 25.24
CA LEU A 51 13.13 -16.58 24.91
C LEU A 51 13.83 -17.81 25.49
N GLN A 52 15.14 -17.74 25.73
CA GLN A 52 15.92 -18.82 26.34
C GLN A 52 15.59 -19.01 27.83
N THR A 53 14.90 -18.06 28.45
CA THR A 53 14.45 -18.17 29.84
C THR A 53 13.19 -19.04 30.00
N GLY A 54 12.42 -19.25 28.94
CA GLY A 54 11.16 -20.02 28.97
C GLY A 54 9.99 -19.31 29.67
N GLU A 55 10.20 -18.15 30.28
CA GLU A 55 9.15 -17.35 30.93
C GLU A 55 8.60 -16.27 29.99
N ARG A 56 7.31 -15.94 30.11
CA ARG A 56 6.61 -14.90 29.31
C ARG A 56 6.86 -15.00 27.80
N MET A 57 7.03 -16.22 27.28
CA MET A 57 7.37 -16.46 25.88
C MET A 57 6.41 -15.78 24.91
N GLY A 58 5.11 -15.76 25.22
CA GLY A 58 4.13 -15.13 24.33
C GLY A 58 4.29 -13.62 24.20
N GLU A 59 4.71 -12.93 25.25
CA GLU A 59 4.97 -11.49 25.21
C GLU A 59 6.29 -11.17 24.51
N LEU A 60 7.31 -12.01 24.70
CA LEU A 60 8.57 -11.92 23.96
C LEU A 60 8.35 -12.15 22.45
N TRP A 61 7.57 -13.16 22.08
CA TRP A 61 7.18 -13.41 20.68
C TRP A 61 6.39 -12.25 20.08
N TYR A 62 5.51 -11.63 20.86
CA TYR A 62 4.79 -10.43 20.44
C TYR A 62 5.75 -9.27 20.13
N HIS A 63 6.70 -8.97 21.02
CA HIS A 63 7.66 -7.91 20.78
C HIS A 63 8.64 -8.21 19.63
N ILE A 64 9.04 -9.47 19.43
CA ILE A 64 9.78 -9.89 18.24
C ILE A 64 8.95 -9.65 16.98
N GLY A 65 7.65 -9.96 17.02
CA GLY A 65 6.70 -9.65 15.96
C GLY A 65 6.66 -8.16 15.64
N LEU A 66 6.56 -7.29 16.66
CA LEU A 66 6.56 -5.84 16.49
C LEU A 66 7.85 -5.31 15.84
N VAL A 67 9.03 -5.79 16.28
CA VAL A 67 10.32 -5.43 15.65
C VAL A 67 10.33 -5.80 14.17
N ARG A 68 9.81 -6.98 13.84
CA ARG A 68 9.75 -7.49 12.46
C ARG A 68 8.72 -6.74 11.61
N VAL A 69 7.60 -6.31 12.19
CA VAL A 69 6.64 -5.37 11.57
C VAL A 69 7.31 -4.03 11.27
N ALA A 70 8.03 -3.45 12.24
CA ALA A 70 8.70 -2.15 12.08
C ALA A 70 9.78 -2.18 10.98
N THR A 71 10.51 -3.30 10.88
CA THR A 71 11.52 -3.53 9.83
C THR A 71 10.94 -4.01 8.49
N ARG A 72 9.61 -4.11 8.37
CA ARG A 72 8.88 -4.61 7.18
C ARG A 72 9.21 -6.05 6.78
N ALA A 73 9.71 -6.85 7.72
CA ALA A 73 9.93 -8.28 7.56
C ALA A 73 8.62 -9.04 7.85
N TRP A 74 7.63 -8.88 6.97
CA TRP A 74 6.24 -9.34 7.18
C TRP A 74 6.09 -10.85 7.38
N GLU A 75 6.84 -11.65 6.62
CA GLU A 75 6.85 -13.13 6.71
C GLU A 75 7.36 -13.59 8.09
N PRO A 76 8.57 -13.20 8.54
CA PRO A 76 9.01 -13.51 9.90
C PRO A 76 8.16 -12.87 11.00
N ALA A 77 7.55 -11.70 10.75
CA ALA A 77 6.65 -11.04 11.70
C ALA A 77 5.39 -11.88 11.94
N LEU A 78 4.78 -12.40 10.87
CA LEU A 78 3.61 -13.26 10.95
C LEU A 78 3.89 -14.50 11.80
N ALA A 79 4.99 -15.19 11.51
CA ALA A 79 5.38 -16.39 12.26
C ALA A 79 5.59 -16.10 13.77
N ALA A 80 6.23 -14.97 14.11
CA ALA A 80 6.43 -14.58 15.50
C ALA A 80 5.10 -14.22 16.21
N LEU A 81 4.19 -13.52 15.54
CA LEU A 81 2.88 -13.14 16.09
C LEU A 81 1.94 -14.34 16.24
N GLU A 82 2.01 -15.32 15.33
CA GLU A 82 1.29 -16.59 15.45
C GLU A 82 1.80 -17.40 16.65
N GLN A 83 3.13 -17.42 16.86
CA GLN A 83 3.73 -18.07 18.02
C GLN A 83 3.32 -17.39 19.34
N ALA A 84 3.19 -16.06 19.34
CA ALA A 84 2.63 -15.31 20.47
C ALA A 84 1.17 -15.73 20.74
N SER A 85 0.33 -15.78 19.71
CA SER A 85 -1.06 -16.21 19.85
C SER A 85 -1.18 -17.68 20.31
N ALA A 86 -0.27 -18.56 19.88
CA ALA A 86 -0.27 -19.98 20.22
C ALA A 86 0.15 -20.24 21.68
N THR A 87 1.00 -19.39 22.25
CA THR A 87 1.46 -19.48 23.66
C THR A 87 0.44 -18.89 24.66
N ALA A 88 -0.83 -18.79 24.27
CA ALA A 88 -1.94 -18.24 25.04
C ALA A 88 -1.77 -16.76 25.46
N PHE A 89 -0.89 -16.01 24.79
CA PHE A 89 -0.83 -14.56 24.93
C PHE A 89 -2.01 -13.93 24.16
N ASN A 90 -3.16 -13.88 24.85
CA ASN A 90 -4.39 -13.37 24.28
C ASN A 90 -4.49 -11.85 24.49
N ASN A 91 -3.90 -11.09 23.56
CA ASN A 91 -4.04 -9.64 23.47
C ASN A 91 -4.73 -9.27 22.15
N ARG A 92 -5.70 -8.35 22.21
CA ARG A 92 -6.31 -7.74 21.01
C ARG A 92 -5.26 -7.09 20.11
N ASP A 93 -4.18 -6.57 20.70
CA ASP A 93 -3.08 -5.94 19.95
C ASP A 93 -2.34 -6.97 19.07
N VAL A 94 -2.19 -8.22 19.52
CA VAL A 94 -1.58 -9.29 18.73
C VAL A 94 -2.42 -9.57 17.50
N GLN A 95 -3.75 -9.65 17.65
CA GLN A 95 -4.66 -9.89 16.53
C GLN A 95 -4.65 -8.73 15.53
N TYR A 96 -4.56 -7.50 16.02
CA TYR A 96 -4.44 -6.31 15.16
C TYR A 96 -3.14 -6.30 14.36
N GLU A 97 -2.00 -6.57 15.01
CA GLU A 97 -0.69 -6.63 14.36
C GLU A 97 -0.57 -7.83 13.40
N LEU A 98 -1.20 -8.96 13.74
CA LEU A 98 -1.29 -10.14 12.88
C LEU A 98 -2.10 -9.81 11.62
N GLY A 99 -3.26 -9.15 11.77
CA GLY A 99 -4.06 -8.67 10.64
C GLY A 99 -3.29 -7.70 9.73
N LYS A 100 -2.50 -6.77 10.30
CA LYS A 100 -1.62 -5.88 9.54
C LYS A 100 -0.57 -6.64 8.74
N ALA A 101 0.11 -7.61 9.37
CA ALA A 101 1.12 -8.43 8.70
C ALA A 101 0.50 -9.27 7.55
N GLN A 102 -0.67 -9.88 7.79
CA GLN A 102 -1.41 -10.63 6.77
C GLN A 102 -1.87 -9.75 5.60
N ALA A 103 -2.40 -8.56 5.88
CA ALA A 103 -2.81 -7.62 4.84
C ALA A 103 -1.61 -7.18 3.98
N ALA A 104 -0.47 -6.88 4.61
CA ALA A 104 0.76 -6.53 3.91
C ALA A 104 1.28 -7.67 3.02
N LEU A 105 1.20 -8.93 3.50
CA LEU A 105 1.59 -10.11 2.72
C LEU A 105 0.64 -10.37 1.55
N ARG A 106 -0.68 -10.32 1.77
CA ARG A 106 -1.68 -10.45 0.69
C ARG A 106 -1.48 -9.39 -0.39
N ASN A 107 -1.20 -8.15 -0.01
CA ASN A 107 -0.93 -7.08 -0.97
C ASN A 107 0.36 -7.32 -1.75
N ARG A 108 1.39 -7.90 -1.11
CA ARG A 108 2.66 -8.26 -1.78
C ARG A 108 2.48 -9.44 -2.74
N GLU A 109 1.75 -10.46 -2.34
CA GLU A 109 1.38 -11.59 -3.20
C GLU A 109 0.54 -11.14 -4.37
N ALA A 110 -0.47 -10.29 -4.14
CA ALA A 110 -1.28 -9.68 -5.19
C ALA A 110 -0.43 -8.82 -6.14
N ALA A 111 0.52 -8.04 -5.63
CA ALA A 111 1.44 -7.24 -6.44
C ALA A 111 2.39 -8.12 -7.28
N LEU A 112 2.91 -9.21 -6.70
CA LEU A 112 3.76 -10.17 -7.42
C LEU A 112 2.95 -10.91 -8.49
N ALA A 113 1.74 -11.33 -8.16
CA ALA A 113 0.82 -11.97 -9.08
C ALA A 113 0.49 -11.01 -10.24
N ALA A 114 0.11 -9.76 -9.97
CA ALA A 114 -0.14 -8.75 -11.00
C ALA A 114 1.08 -8.53 -11.90
N TRP A 115 2.29 -8.53 -11.33
CA TRP A 115 3.53 -8.42 -12.09
C TRP A 115 3.79 -9.64 -12.99
N GLN A 116 3.52 -10.86 -12.52
CA GLN A 116 3.63 -12.09 -13.30
C GLN A 116 2.53 -12.18 -14.38
N PHE A 117 1.30 -11.74 -14.07
CA PHE A 117 0.15 -11.72 -14.97
C PHE A 117 0.36 -10.81 -16.18
N ARG A 118 1.13 -9.72 -16.04
CA ARG A 118 1.54 -8.86 -17.17
C ARG A 118 2.17 -9.66 -18.31
N TRP A 119 2.89 -10.74 -18.01
CA TRP A 119 3.61 -11.54 -19.00
C TRP A 119 2.86 -12.78 -19.47
N MET A 120 1.77 -13.16 -18.80
CA MET A 120 0.99 -14.37 -19.13
C MET A 120 0.46 -14.40 -20.58
N PRO A 121 -0.05 -13.31 -21.18
CA PRO A 121 -0.48 -13.33 -22.58
C PRO A 121 0.64 -13.70 -23.56
N TYR A 122 1.88 -13.27 -23.28
CA TYR A 122 3.05 -13.59 -24.08
C TYR A 122 3.49 -15.03 -23.89
N ALA A 123 3.42 -15.55 -22.66
CA ALA A 123 3.66 -16.96 -22.37
C ALA A 123 2.63 -17.87 -23.07
N ALA A 124 1.36 -17.47 -23.08
CA ALA A 124 0.29 -18.17 -23.79
C ALA A 124 0.52 -18.15 -25.32
N LEU A 125 0.93 -17.01 -25.88
CA LEU A 125 1.30 -16.89 -27.30
C LEU A 125 2.49 -17.78 -27.67
N LEU A 126 3.52 -17.83 -26.82
CA LEU A 126 4.68 -18.69 -27.00
C LEU A 126 4.31 -20.18 -26.92
N LEU A 127 3.47 -20.57 -25.97
CA LEU A 127 2.96 -21.94 -25.87
C LEU A 127 2.10 -22.31 -27.08
N ALA A 128 1.24 -21.41 -27.56
CA ALA A 128 0.45 -21.63 -28.76
C ALA A 128 1.32 -21.78 -30.01
N ALA A 129 2.36 -20.94 -30.15
CA ALA A 129 3.33 -21.04 -31.25
C ALA A 129 4.15 -22.33 -31.16
N ALA A 130 4.56 -22.75 -29.96
CA ALA A 130 5.28 -24.01 -29.74
C ALA A 130 4.41 -25.26 -29.93
N ALA A 131 3.10 -25.15 -29.68
CA ALA A 131 2.13 -26.22 -29.89
C ALA A 131 1.69 -26.36 -31.35
N ALA A 132 1.89 -25.34 -32.20
CA ALA A 132 1.47 -25.37 -33.59
C ALA A 132 2.14 -26.49 -34.44
N PRO A 133 3.46 -26.75 -34.36
CA PRO A 133 4.08 -27.87 -35.08
C PRO A 133 3.55 -29.27 -34.70
N PRO A 134 3.43 -29.65 -33.40
CA PRO A 134 2.88 -30.95 -33.03
C PRO A 134 1.36 -31.05 -33.25
N LEU A 135 0.62 -29.95 -33.23
CA LEU A 135 -0.79 -29.95 -33.64
C LEU A 135 -0.93 -30.17 -35.15
N ALA A 136 -0.05 -29.59 -35.96
CA ALA A 136 -0.06 -29.74 -37.42
C ALA A 136 0.30 -31.16 -37.89
N SER A 137 1.01 -31.95 -37.08
CA SER A 137 1.34 -33.36 -37.39
C SER A 137 0.21 -34.35 -37.06
N LEU A 138 -0.87 -33.91 -36.40
CA LEU A 138 -2.04 -34.74 -36.16
C LEU A 138 -2.83 -34.99 -37.45
N THR A 139 -3.07 -36.26 -37.75
CA THR A 139 -3.71 -36.71 -39.00
C THR A 139 -5.16 -36.24 -39.18
N TYR A 140 -5.87 -35.94 -38.08
CA TYR A 140 -7.28 -35.60 -38.08
C TYR A 140 -7.53 -34.11 -37.78
N ARG A 141 -7.92 -33.35 -38.80
CA ARG A 141 -8.22 -31.91 -38.70
C ARG A 141 -9.26 -31.56 -37.63
N SER A 142 -10.25 -32.42 -37.39
CA SER A 142 -11.28 -32.19 -36.36
C SER A 142 -10.70 -32.12 -34.94
N PHE A 143 -9.67 -32.90 -34.63
CA PHE A 143 -8.99 -32.84 -33.33
C PHE A 143 -8.17 -31.56 -33.15
N GLN A 144 -7.61 -31.00 -34.24
CA GLN A 144 -6.88 -29.74 -34.20
C GLN A 144 -7.79 -28.57 -33.79
N HIS A 145 -8.99 -28.47 -34.40
CA HIS A 145 -9.95 -27.41 -34.06
C HIS A 145 -10.48 -27.56 -32.63
N ALA A 146 -10.74 -28.79 -32.17
CA ALA A 146 -11.17 -29.05 -30.81
C ALA A 146 -10.09 -28.67 -29.77
N ALA A 147 -8.82 -28.98 -30.04
CA ALA A 147 -7.71 -28.61 -29.18
C ALA A 147 -7.49 -27.09 -29.13
N ILE A 148 -7.59 -26.40 -30.27
CA ILE A 148 -7.50 -24.93 -30.33
C ILE A 148 -8.68 -24.28 -29.59
N ALA A 149 -9.90 -24.77 -29.79
CA ALA A 149 -11.09 -24.26 -29.10
C ALA A 149 -10.99 -24.45 -27.58
N LEU A 150 -10.50 -25.61 -27.11
CA LEU A 150 -10.28 -25.87 -25.69
C LEU A 150 -9.18 -24.95 -25.10
N ALA A 151 -8.08 -24.73 -25.82
CA ALA A 151 -7.02 -23.83 -25.38
C ALA A 151 -7.50 -22.37 -25.29
N LEU A 152 -8.27 -21.90 -26.27
CA LEU A 152 -8.90 -20.57 -26.25
C LEU A 152 -9.93 -20.45 -25.12
N TRP A 153 -10.72 -21.50 -24.87
CA TRP A 153 -11.69 -21.52 -23.78
C TRP A 153 -11.03 -21.47 -22.40
N LEU A 154 -9.93 -22.21 -22.19
CA LEU A 154 -9.15 -22.15 -20.95
C LEU A 154 -8.50 -20.77 -20.76
N LEU A 155 -7.95 -20.17 -21.81
CA LEU A 155 -7.38 -18.82 -21.76
C LEU A 155 -8.45 -17.76 -21.46
N ALA A 156 -9.64 -17.88 -22.05
CA ALA A 156 -10.76 -16.99 -21.79
C ALA A 156 -11.31 -17.16 -20.36
N GLY A 157 -11.41 -18.40 -19.86
CA GLY A 157 -11.86 -18.70 -18.49
C GLY A 157 -10.90 -18.15 -17.44
N LEU A 158 -9.59 -18.36 -17.62
CA LEU A 158 -8.57 -17.80 -16.73
C LEU A 158 -8.57 -16.27 -16.75
N GLY A 159 -8.73 -15.66 -17.93
CA GLY A 159 -8.87 -14.21 -18.05
C GLY A 159 -10.15 -13.66 -17.40
N TYR A 160 -11.26 -14.41 -17.49
CA TYR A 160 -12.55 -14.03 -16.93
C TYR A 160 -12.56 -14.10 -15.40
N GLU A 161 -12.08 -15.19 -14.78
CA GLU A 161 -11.99 -15.28 -13.31
C GLU A 161 -11.05 -14.23 -12.73
N LEU A 162 -9.94 -13.91 -13.42
CA LEU A 162 -8.98 -12.91 -12.96
C LEU A 162 -9.50 -11.47 -13.03
N ALA A 163 -10.23 -11.13 -14.10
CA ALA A 163 -10.87 -9.82 -14.25
C ALA A 163 -11.95 -9.55 -13.19
N HIS A 164 -12.50 -10.61 -12.58
CA HIS A 164 -13.46 -10.51 -11.48
C HIS A 164 -12.80 -10.40 -10.10
N GLN A 165 -11.52 -10.77 -9.95
CA GLN A 165 -10.78 -10.66 -8.69
C GLN A 165 -10.16 -9.26 -8.46
N HIS A 166 -9.84 -8.54 -9.53
CA HIS A 166 -9.47 -7.13 -9.51
C HIS A 166 -10.47 -6.36 -10.37
N PRO A 167 -11.55 -5.85 -9.79
CA PRO A 167 -12.63 -5.34 -10.60
C PRO A 167 -12.17 -4.13 -11.43
N PRO A 168 -12.68 -3.98 -12.66
CA PRO A 168 -12.39 -2.87 -13.56
C PRO A 168 -12.90 -1.50 -13.06
N HIS A 169 -13.30 -1.38 -11.79
CA HIS A 169 -13.86 -0.17 -11.20
C HIS A 169 -12.97 1.05 -11.45
N THR A 170 -11.64 0.89 -11.47
CA THR A 170 -10.73 2.02 -11.74
C THR A 170 -10.84 2.50 -13.19
N GLN A 171 -10.89 1.62 -14.20
CA GLN A 171 -10.96 2.04 -15.61
C GLN A 171 -12.36 2.53 -16.01
N ALA A 172 -13.42 1.85 -15.56
CA ALA A 172 -14.78 2.27 -15.84
C ALA A 172 -15.11 3.60 -15.14
N ALA A 173 -14.69 3.77 -13.88
CA ALA A 173 -14.85 5.05 -13.18
C ALA A 173 -13.97 6.15 -13.80
N LEU A 174 -12.75 5.84 -14.25
CA LEU A 174 -11.92 6.80 -14.97
C LEU A 174 -12.58 7.29 -16.27
N HIS A 175 -13.24 6.38 -16.99
CA HIS A 175 -14.01 6.72 -18.19
C HIS A 175 -15.22 7.60 -17.88
N GLU A 176 -15.96 7.26 -16.83
CA GLU A 176 -17.10 8.03 -16.36
C GLU A 176 -16.68 9.45 -15.95
N ILE A 177 -15.59 9.60 -15.19
CA ILE A 177 -15.12 10.93 -14.80
C ILE A 177 -14.51 11.70 -15.99
N ALA A 178 -13.92 11.02 -16.97
CA ALA A 178 -13.45 11.68 -18.19
C ALA A 178 -14.63 12.31 -18.96
N GLY A 179 -15.80 11.67 -18.94
CA GLY A 179 -17.02 12.20 -19.54
C GLY A 179 -17.55 13.49 -18.90
N VAL A 180 -17.20 13.80 -17.64
CA VAL A 180 -17.62 15.04 -16.97
C VAL A 180 -16.63 16.20 -17.11
N ILE A 181 -15.41 15.92 -17.57
CA ILE A 181 -14.37 16.92 -17.78
C ILE A 181 -14.57 17.54 -19.17
N ASP A 182 -15.06 18.78 -19.20
CA ASP A 182 -15.09 19.53 -20.46
C ASP A 182 -13.65 19.87 -20.89
N GLY A 183 -13.36 19.75 -22.19
CA GLY A 183 -12.01 19.77 -22.78
C GLY A 183 -11.18 21.05 -22.63
N GLY A 184 -11.45 21.89 -21.63
CA GLY A 184 -10.74 23.13 -21.33
C GLY A 184 -9.97 23.07 -20.01
N GLY A 185 -8.70 23.47 -20.03
CA GLY A 185 -7.85 23.64 -18.83
C GLY A 185 -6.98 22.43 -18.49
N VAL A 186 -6.13 22.57 -17.47
CA VAL A 186 -5.20 21.53 -17.03
C VAL A 186 -5.84 20.65 -15.95
N ILE A 187 -5.63 19.34 -16.03
CA ILE A 187 -6.08 18.38 -15.03
C ILE A 187 -4.96 18.13 -14.01
N LEU A 188 -5.29 18.25 -12.73
CA LEU A 188 -4.51 17.72 -11.63
C LEU A 188 -5.07 16.35 -11.24
N ALA A 189 -4.31 15.29 -11.46
CA ALA A 189 -4.70 13.92 -11.16
C ALA A 189 -3.50 13.14 -10.60
N PRO A 190 -3.73 12.05 -9.84
CA PRO A 190 -2.67 11.13 -9.42
C PRO A 190 -1.86 10.63 -10.62
N TRP A 191 -0.53 10.55 -10.48
CA TRP A 191 0.37 10.35 -11.62
C TRP A 191 0.14 9.03 -12.37
N TRP A 192 -0.36 7.99 -11.69
CA TRP A 192 -0.71 6.70 -12.32
C TRP A 192 -2.02 6.73 -13.10
N GLN A 193 -2.87 7.75 -12.91
CA GLN A 193 -4.14 7.95 -13.62
C GLN A 193 -4.04 9.00 -14.74
N SER A 194 -2.98 9.83 -14.70
CA SER A 194 -2.77 10.91 -15.66
C SER A 194 -2.74 10.48 -17.12
N ALA A 195 -2.15 9.32 -17.43
CA ALA A 195 -2.04 8.85 -18.81
C ALA A 195 -3.42 8.56 -19.41
N GLN A 196 -4.27 7.88 -18.67
CA GLN A 196 -5.62 7.55 -19.12
C GLN A 196 -6.48 8.81 -19.27
N LEU A 197 -6.47 9.71 -18.28
CA LEU A 197 -7.20 10.97 -18.36
C LEU A 197 -6.75 11.83 -19.54
N LEU A 198 -5.44 11.89 -19.83
CA LEU A 198 -4.93 12.57 -21.02
C LEU A 198 -5.51 11.97 -22.31
N TYR A 199 -5.51 10.64 -22.43
CA TYR A 199 -5.99 9.98 -23.65
C TYR A 199 -7.50 10.13 -23.85
N GLU A 200 -8.27 10.12 -22.77
CA GLU A 200 -9.73 10.16 -22.85
C GLU A 200 -10.28 11.59 -22.96
N THR A 201 -9.69 12.55 -22.26
CA THR A 201 -10.17 13.95 -22.26
C THR A 201 -9.47 14.84 -23.27
N GLY A 202 -8.29 14.43 -23.76
CA GLY A 202 -7.41 15.29 -24.56
C GLY A 202 -6.81 16.49 -23.81
N CYS A 203 -7.11 16.65 -22.51
CA CYS A 203 -6.64 17.77 -21.71
C CYS A 203 -5.21 17.53 -21.20
N PRO A 204 -4.38 18.58 -21.12
CA PRO A 204 -3.07 18.47 -20.45
C PRO A 204 -3.25 18.08 -18.98
N VAL A 205 -2.39 17.17 -18.49
CA VAL A 205 -2.40 16.72 -17.09
C VAL A 205 -1.06 17.06 -16.44
N VAL A 206 -1.06 17.56 -15.21
CA VAL A 206 0.15 18.08 -14.52
C VAL A 206 1.28 17.05 -14.42
N GLY A 207 0.97 15.76 -14.21
CA GLY A 207 1.97 14.71 -14.00
C GLY A 207 1.80 13.50 -14.91
N THR A 208 2.00 13.64 -16.21
CA THR A 208 1.93 12.52 -17.17
C THR A 208 3.23 11.70 -17.19
N SER A 209 3.10 10.41 -17.50
CA SER A 209 4.18 9.42 -17.49
C SER A 209 5.13 9.50 -18.69
N ALA A 210 5.05 10.54 -19.54
CA ALA A 210 5.93 10.73 -20.68
C ALA A 210 7.33 11.24 -20.27
N HIS A 211 7.97 10.58 -19.29
CA HIS A 211 9.40 10.63 -18.90
C HIS A 211 10.12 11.99 -18.74
N THR A 212 9.43 13.14 -18.86
CA THR A 212 9.98 14.49 -18.65
C THR A 212 9.21 15.28 -17.57
N GLY A 213 8.14 14.70 -17.01
CA GLY A 213 7.23 15.35 -16.06
C GLY A 213 7.57 15.22 -14.57
N TRP A 214 8.83 14.95 -14.19
CA TRP A 214 9.21 14.74 -12.78
C TRP A 214 8.77 15.89 -11.86
N ASN A 215 8.90 17.13 -12.32
CA ASN A 215 8.43 18.31 -11.58
C ASN A 215 6.91 18.30 -11.40
N GLY A 216 6.18 17.85 -12.41
CA GLY A 216 4.72 17.69 -12.37
C GLY A 216 4.27 16.62 -11.38
N ILE A 217 4.97 15.48 -11.31
CA ILE A 217 4.71 14.43 -10.32
C ILE A 217 4.92 14.96 -8.90
N VAL A 218 6.03 15.68 -8.67
CA VAL A 218 6.34 16.30 -7.37
C VAL A 218 5.27 17.34 -7.00
N ASP A 219 4.86 18.18 -7.94
CA ASP A 219 3.83 19.20 -7.72
C ASP A 219 2.47 18.56 -7.39
N THR A 220 2.06 17.52 -8.11
CA THR A 220 0.87 16.72 -7.77
C THR A 220 0.96 16.12 -6.36
N CYS A 221 2.11 15.56 -5.98
CA CYS A 221 2.30 15.00 -4.64
C CYS A 221 2.25 16.08 -3.56
N ARG A 222 2.82 17.27 -3.81
CA ARG A 222 2.78 18.42 -2.89
C ARG A 222 1.36 18.89 -2.65
N PHE A 223 0.54 18.93 -3.70
CA PHE A 223 -0.88 19.23 -3.54
C PHE A 223 -1.57 18.19 -2.66
N TYR A 224 -1.45 16.90 -2.99
CA TYR A 224 -2.20 15.87 -2.25
C TYR A 224 -1.75 15.66 -0.81
N ALA A 225 -0.47 15.89 -0.51
CA ALA A 225 0.09 15.80 0.83
C ALA A 225 0.05 17.14 1.60
N GLY A 226 -0.38 18.22 0.94
CA GLY A 226 -0.29 19.59 1.47
C GLY A 226 -1.41 19.94 2.44
N ALA A 227 -1.05 20.73 3.46
CA ALA A 227 -1.98 21.34 4.41
C ALA A 227 -2.17 22.86 4.20
N ASP A 228 -1.32 23.48 3.37
CA ASP A 228 -1.30 24.92 3.10
C ASP A 228 -2.18 25.26 1.88
N PHE A 229 -3.38 25.77 2.14
CA PHE A 229 -4.34 26.18 1.12
C PHE A 229 -3.84 27.32 0.21
N PRO A 230 -3.31 28.44 0.73
CA PRO A 230 -2.68 29.47 -0.09
C PRO A 230 -1.59 28.95 -1.02
N ALA A 231 -0.69 28.08 -0.53
CA ALA A 231 0.37 27.50 -1.36
C ALA A 231 -0.19 26.58 -2.45
N ALA A 232 -1.19 25.75 -2.11
CA ALA A 232 -1.89 24.91 -3.07
C ALA A 232 -2.58 25.77 -4.16
N ARG A 233 -3.26 26.86 -3.76
CA ARG A 233 -3.89 27.80 -4.69
C ARG A 233 -2.89 28.41 -5.66
N GLY A 234 -1.78 28.96 -5.16
CA GLY A 234 -0.74 29.53 -6.01
C GLY A 234 -0.13 28.50 -6.98
N MET A 235 -0.04 27.23 -6.57
CA MET A 235 0.36 26.15 -7.48
C MET A 235 -0.69 25.91 -8.57
N LEU A 236 -1.98 25.80 -8.22
CA LEU A 236 -3.08 25.59 -9.17
C LEU A 236 -3.15 26.71 -10.21
N ASP A 237 -3.05 27.97 -9.75
CA ASP A 237 -3.08 29.16 -10.59
C ASP A 237 -1.89 29.19 -11.56
N ARG A 238 -0.67 28.97 -11.04
CA ARG A 238 0.55 28.93 -11.84
C ARG A 238 0.51 27.85 -12.92
N LEU A 239 -0.11 26.71 -12.62
CA LEU A 239 -0.22 25.58 -13.54
C LEU A 239 -1.46 25.65 -14.44
N GLY A 240 -2.33 26.64 -14.26
CA GLY A 240 -3.58 26.75 -15.03
C GLY A 240 -4.51 25.55 -14.83
N VAL A 241 -4.48 24.94 -13.65
CA VAL A 241 -5.36 23.81 -13.31
C VAL A 241 -6.80 24.29 -13.33
N ARG A 242 -7.67 23.52 -13.97
CA ARG A 242 -9.12 23.70 -13.93
C ARG A 242 -9.83 22.50 -13.32
N TRP A 243 -9.24 21.32 -13.42
CA TRP A 243 -9.86 20.08 -12.98
C TRP A 243 -8.98 19.41 -11.93
N ILE A 244 -9.57 18.98 -10.83
CA ILE A 244 -8.89 18.26 -9.76
C ILE A 244 -9.59 16.93 -9.59
N VAL A 245 -8.84 15.85 -9.77
CA VAL A 245 -9.31 14.47 -9.64
C VAL A 245 -8.70 13.87 -8.39
N ILE A 246 -9.53 13.50 -7.43
CA ILE A 246 -9.11 12.85 -6.19
C ILE A 246 -9.53 11.39 -6.27
N TRP A 247 -8.57 10.51 -6.02
CA TRP A 247 -8.79 9.08 -5.88
C TRP A 247 -8.40 8.64 -4.47
N ASN A 248 -9.22 7.82 -3.82
CA ASN A 248 -8.99 7.19 -2.52
C ASN A 248 -7.92 7.91 -1.64
N PRO A 249 -8.31 8.92 -0.84
CA PRO A 249 -7.37 9.70 -0.02
C PRO A 249 -6.53 8.86 0.93
N GLU A 250 -7.07 7.75 1.43
CA GLU A 250 -6.38 6.85 2.37
C GLU A 250 -5.12 6.23 1.75
N GLU A 251 -5.11 6.05 0.43
CA GLU A 251 -3.94 5.56 -0.31
C GLU A 251 -3.14 6.71 -0.94
N LEU A 252 -3.82 7.71 -1.48
CA LEU A 252 -3.23 8.83 -2.21
C LEU A 252 -2.31 9.69 -1.33
N ILE A 253 -2.71 9.97 -0.09
CA ILE A 253 -1.94 10.84 0.82
C ILE A 253 -0.64 10.15 1.28
N PRO A 254 -0.66 8.91 1.83
CA PRO A 254 0.58 8.24 2.24
C PRO A 254 1.54 8.00 1.08
N LEU A 255 1.01 7.70 -0.11
CA LEU A 255 1.83 7.51 -1.31
C LEU A 255 2.51 8.81 -1.75
N SER A 256 1.78 9.92 -1.75
CA SER A 256 2.32 11.25 -2.08
C SER A 256 3.43 11.69 -1.11
N ARG A 257 3.23 11.49 0.20
CA ARG A 257 4.25 11.79 1.22
C ARG A 257 5.53 10.96 1.03
N ARG A 258 5.38 9.67 0.71
CA ARG A 258 6.50 8.77 0.44
C ARG A 258 7.33 9.22 -0.76
N ILE A 259 6.68 9.66 -1.84
CA ILE A 259 7.36 10.17 -3.04
C ILE A 259 8.13 11.45 -2.74
N LEU A 260 7.59 12.32 -1.88
CA LEU A 260 8.25 13.56 -1.46
C LEU A 260 9.41 13.35 -0.48
N GLY A 261 9.66 12.12 -0.02
CA GLY A 261 10.67 11.84 1.00
C GLY A 261 10.35 12.44 2.38
N ILE A 262 9.11 12.88 2.58
CA ILE A 262 8.60 13.33 3.89
C ILE A 262 8.33 12.06 4.68
N SER A 263 8.93 11.91 5.88
CA SER A 263 8.87 10.66 6.64
C SER A 263 7.43 10.15 6.74
N SER A 264 7.27 8.89 6.37
CA SER A 264 6.03 8.14 6.51
C SER A 264 5.96 7.55 7.92
N ASP A 265 5.93 8.38 8.95
CA ASP A 265 5.29 7.99 10.20
C ASP A 265 3.83 8.45 10.08
N PRO A 266 2.88 7.56 9.79
CA PRO A 266 1.51 7.81 10.19
C PRO A 266 1.43 7.55 11.71
N PRO A 267 0.84 8.43 12.52
CA PRO A 267 0.19 7.95 13.74
C PRO A 267 -0.82 6.87 13.31
N PRO A 268 -0.85 5.72 13.98
CA PRO A 268 -1.76 4.64 13.65
C PRO A 268 -3.20 5.15 13.82
N LEU A 269 -4.01 5.05 12.77
CA LEU A 269 -5.48 5.23 12.82
C LEU A 269 -6.02 6.56 13.37
N LEU A 270 -5.17 7.53 13.66
CA LEU A 270 -5.56 8.86 14.06
C LEU A 270 -4.76 9.83 13.20
N LEU A 271 -5.31 10.18 12.03
CA LEU A 271 -5.49 11.61 11.88
C LEU A 271 -6.31 11.99 13.12
N GLU A 272 -5.63 12.52 14.14
CA GLU A 272 -6.31 13.19 15.24
C GLU A 272 -7.39 14.05 14.58
N VAL A 273 -8.56 14.11 15.21
CA VAL A 273 -9.70 14.87 14.67
C VAL A 273 -9.29 16.30 14.28
N GLY A 274 -8.16 16.83 14.77
CA GLY A 274 -7.49 18.05 14.29
C GLY A 274 -6.76 17.97 12.93
N GLU A 275 -5.92 16.96 12.64
CA GLU A 275 -5.16 16.88 11.38
C GLU A 275 -5.98 16.46 10.16
N ARG A 276 -7.10 15.73 10.35
CA ARG A 276 -8.07 15.42 9.26
C ARG A 276 -8.50 16.66 8.50
N PHE A 277 -8.71 17.75 9.24
CA PHE A 277 -9.15 19.01 8.69
C PHE A 277 -8.00 19.93 8.29
N HIS A 278 -6.76 19.47 8.13
CA HIS A 278 -5.71 20.34 7.60
C HIS A 278 -5.33 20.00 6.16
N LEU A 279 -5.47 18.74 5.74
CA LEU A 279 -5.13 18.32 4.38
C LEU A 279 -6.17 18.75 3.36
N ILE A 280 -5.72 19.37 2.27
CA ILE A 280 -6.59 19.82 1.18
C ILE A 280 -7.36 18.65 0.54
N THR A 281 -6.70 17.50 0.37
CA THR A 281 -7.28 16.28 -0.21
C THR A 281 -8.46 15.74 0.60
N LEU A 282 -8.34 15.68 1.93
CA LEU A 282 -9.41 15.19 2.80
C LEU A 282 -10.57 16.17 2.88
N ARG A 283 -10.29 17.47 2.94
CA ARG A 283 -11.32 18.51 2.93
C ARG A 283 -12.13 18.51 1.64
N LEU A 284 -11.46 18.35 0.49
CA LEU A 284 -12.14 18.16 -0.78
C LEU A 284 -12.90 16.82 -0.78
N TRP A 285 -12.33 15.74 -0.27
CA TRP A 285 -13.00 14.45 -0.24
C TRP A 285 -14.29 14.43 0.60
N GLU A 286 -14.22 14.94 1.83
CA GLU A 286 -15.35 15.00 2.77
C GLU A 286 -16.34 16.12 2.44
N ASN A 287 -16.03 16.97 1.46
CA ASN A 287 -16.83 18.13 1.07
C ASN A 287 -17.00 19.17 2.21
N THR A 288 -16.06 19.19 3.16
CA THR A 288 -16.17 19.94 4.44
C THR A 288 -15.60 21.36 4.37
N ALA A 289 -14.89 21.73 3.29
CA ALA A 289 -14.36 23.07 3.10
C ALA A 289 -14.30 23.47 1.62
N LEU A 290 -15.45 23.53 0.95
CA LEU A 290 -15.55 24.16 -0.36
C LEU A 290 -15.49 25.69 -0.18
N SER A 291 -14.38 26.32 -0.55
CA SER A 291 -14.45 27.72 -0.99
C SER A 291 -15.25 27.75 -2.31
N GLU A 292 -15.82 28.90 -2.69
CA GLU A 292 -16.50 29.07 -4.00
C GLU A 292 -15.58 28.72 -5.21
N GLU A 293 -14.29 28.55 -4.96
CA GLU A 293 -13.27 28.13 -5.91
C GLU A 293 -13.37 26.66 -6.31
N PHE A 294 -13.78 25.76 -5.40
CA PHE A 294 -13.81 24.33 -5.67
C PHE A 294 -15.25 23.87 -5.82
N ILE A 295 -15.67 23.65 -7.06
CA ILE A 295 -17.04 23.24 -7.39
C ILE A 295 -17.05 21.73 -7.62
N PRO A 296 -17.76 20.92 -6.81
CA PRO A 296 -17.89 19.49 -7.09
C PRO A 296 -18.66 19.29 -8.41
N VAL A 297 -18.07 18.53 -9.33
CA VAL A 297 -18.68 18.16 -10.62
C VAL A 297 -19.06 16.69 -10.64
N PHE A 298 -18.28 15.85 -9.97
CA PHE A 298 -18.58 14.44 -9.78
C PHE A 298 -18.22 14.03 -8.35
N ALA A 299 -19.22 13.60 -7.58
CA ALA A 299 -19.05 13.24 -6.17
C ALA A 299 -20.04 12.13 -5.79
N ASP A 300 -20.07 11.06 -6.58
CA ASP A 300 -20.83 9.86 -6.21
C ASP A 300 -20.22 9.26 -4.93
N PRO A 301 -20.98 9.16 -3.81
CA PRO A 301 -20.49 8.56 -2.57
C PRO A 301 -20.05 7.10 -2.72
N ALA A 302 -20.54 6.39 -3.75
CA ALA A 302 -20.17 5.00 -4.05
C ALA A 302 -18.93 4.89 -4.96
N SER A 303 -18.41 5.99 -5.49
CA SER A 303 -17.24 6.01 -6.36
C SER A 303 -15.95 6.25 -5.60
N ASP A 304 -14.89 5.59 -6.04
CA ASP A 304 -13.52 5.80 -5.55
C ASP A 304 -12.93 7.15 -6.00
N PHE A 305 -13.68 7.92 -6.81
CA PHE A 305 -13.24 9.18 -7.41
C PHE A 305 -14.15 10.34 -7.05
N ARG A 306 -13.52 11.51 -6.89
CA ARG A 306 -14.20 12.81 -6.86
C ARG A 306 -13.53 13.78 -7.80
N VAL A 307 -14.33 14.55 -8.53
CA VAL A 307 -13.88 15.57 -9.46
C VAL A 307 -14.38 16.93 -9.03
N TYR A 308 -13.45 17.86 -8.93
CA TYR A 308 -13.70 19.26 -8.64
C TYR A 308 -13.27 20.12 -9.83
N ARG A 309 -14.11 21.10 -10.16
CA ARG A 309 -13.73 22.22 -11.01
C ARG A 309 -13.18 23.33 -10.14
N TYR A 310 -11.94 23.72 -10.40
CA TYR A 310 -11.26 24.84 -9.76
C TYR A 310 -11.48 26.13 -10.58
N ASN A 311 -12.10 27.11 -9.93
CA ASN A 311 -12.29 28.46 -10.43
C ASN A 311 -11.46 29.42 -9.55
N PRO A 312 -10.39 30.03 -10.06
CA PRO A 312 -9.66 31.02 -9.28
C PRO A 312 -10.60 32.18 -8.94
N LEU A 313 -10.64 32.60 -7.67
CA LEU A 313 -11.30 33.85 -7.31
C LEU A 313 -10.58 34.97 -8.06
N THR A 314 -11.28 35.60 -9.00
CA THR A 314 -10.86 36.90 -9.49
C THR A 314 -10.94 37.85 -8.30
N ASN A 315 -9.83 38.08 -7.60
CA ASN A 315 -9.68 39.28 -6.79
C ASN A 315 -10.06 40.44 -7.70
N GLY A 316 -10.98 41.29 -7.20
CA GLY A 316 -11.56 42.39 -7.95
C GLY A 316 -10.53 43.08 -8.84
N SER A 317 -10.92 43.29 -10.10
CA SER A 317 -10.23 44.26 -10.95
C SER A 317 -10.15 45.60 -10.19
N PRO A 318 -9.05 46.36 -10.33
CA PRO A 318 -8.94 47.70 -9.76
C PRO A 318 -10.06 48.63 -10.24
#